data_AF-A0A1X7KQZ1-F1
#
_entry.id   AF-A0A1X7KQZ1-F1
#
_cell.length_a   1.000
_cell.length_b   1.000
_cell.length_c   1.000
_cell.angle_alpha   90.00
_cell.angle_beta   90.00
_cell.angle_gamma   90.00
#
_symmetry.space_group_name_H-M   'P 1'
#
loop_
_entity.id
_entity.type
_entity.pdbx_description
1 polymer ?
#
loop_
_entity_poly.entity_id
_entity_poly.type
_entity_poly.pdbx_seq_one_letter_code
_entity_poly.pdbx_strand_id
1 'polypeptide(L)'
;MTLTSLLPSLRKSIPDPFVIDRWPEWTHLTTTDVVVSGVSLLRLVELCDTPCVHIAAAVVPGTHGHPSDVEQSSVVVATVVEIPHDGLLVLDADITRVQAHASEARLIGRASTQHSVPFSLSAEQSAVLPADLRVGDLIAIPCRGAVCRRQLRPGGVS
;
A
#
# COMPACT_ATOMS: atom_id res chain seq x y z
N MET A 1 12.35 -14.39 -5.63
CA MET A 1 11.92 -14.04 -7.01
C MET A 1 10.53 -14.60 -7.25
N THR A 2 9.63 -13.88 -7.91
CA THR A 2 8.22 -14.28 -8.17
C THR A 2 7.97 -14.53 -9.67
N LEU A 3 6.92 -15.27 -10.04
CA LEU A 3 6.60 -15.52 -11.46
C LEU A 3 6.36 -14.22 -12.26
N THR A 4 5.70 -13.24 -11.65
CA THR A 4 5.48 -11.91 -12.22
C THR A 4 6.75 -11.06 -12.32
N SER A 5 7.79 -11.36 -11.52
CA SER A 5 9.11 -10.75 -11.71
C SER A 5 9.84 -11.28 -12.94
N LEU A 6 9.54 -12.51 -13.37
CA LEU A 6 10.09 -13.13 -14.59
C LEU A 6 9.27 -12.79 -15.85
N LEU A 7 7.94 -12.68 -15.71
CA LEU A 7 7.02 -12.36 -16.79
C LEU A 7 6.09 -11.21 -16.36
N PRO A 8 6.53 -9.94 -16.47
CA PRO A 8 5.75 -8.79 -16.02
C PRO A 8 4.38 -8.65 -16.69
N SER A 9 4.19 -9.23 -17.88
CA SER A 9 2.90 -9.29 -18.58
C SER A 9 1.81 -10.01 -17.79
N LEU A 10 2.16 -10.97 -16.93
CA LEU A 10 1.21 -11.71 -16.10
C LEU A 10 0.54 -10.84 -15.04
N ARG A 11 1.07 -9.66 -14.70
CA ARG A 11 0.43 -8.72 -13.77
C ARG A 11 -0.92 -8.19 -14.26
N LYS A 12 -1.23 -8.36 -15.55
CA LYS A 12 -2.58 -8.11 -16.08
C LYS A 12 -3.59 -9.20 -15.75
N SER A 13 -3.12 -10.38 -15.35
CA SER A 13 -3.95 -11.57 -15.16
C SER A 13 -3.92 -12.11 -13.72
N ILE A 14 -2.81 -11.92 -13.00
CA ILE A 14 -2.62 -12.45 -11.65
C ILE A 14 -1.92 -11.38 -10.79
N PRO A 15 -2.41 -11.11 -9.57
CA PRO A 15 -1.75 -10.19 -8.64
C PRO A 15 -0.37 -10.70 -8.20
N ASP A 16 0.54 -9.75 -7.92
CA ASP A 16 1.82 -10.07 -7.27
C ASP A 16 1.57 -10.67 -5.87
N PRO A 17 2.28 -11.73 -5.46
CA PRO A 17 2.12 -12.31 -4.13
C PRO A 17 2.48 -11.31 -3.04
N PHE A 18 2.00 -11.54 -1.82
CA PHE A 18 2.19 -10.65 -0.68
C PHE A 18 2.48 -11.42 0.61
N VAL A 19 3.05 -10.73 1.59
CA VAL A 19 3.26 -11.29 2.93
C VAL A 19 1.99 -11.09 3.74
N ILE A 20 1.21 -12.16 3.91
CA ILE A 20 -0.11 -12.12 4.57
C ILE A 20 -0.07 -11.49 5.97
N ASP A 21 0.98 -11.78 6.75
CA ASP A 21 1.16 -11.29 8.12
C ASP A 21 1.35 -9.76 8.22
N ARG A 22 1.60 -9.08 7.11
CA ARG A 22 1.78 -7.62 7.07
C ARG A 22 0.51 -6.86 6.72
N TRP A 23 -0.51 -7.56 6.23
CA TRP A 23 -1.78 -6.98 5.84
C TRP A 23 -2.85 -7.28 6.89
N PRO A 24 -3.96 -6.53 6.91
CA PRO A 24 -5.09 -6.90 7.75
C PRO A 24 -5.73 -8.22 7.30
N GLU A 25 -6.57 -8.78 8.17
CA GLU A 25 -7.34 -9.99 7.93
C GLU A 25 -8.07 -9.95 6.57
N TRP A 26 -8.25 -11.14 5.98
CA TRP A 26 -9.03 -11.30 4.73
C TRP A 26 -8.66 -10.31 3.63
N THR A 27 -7.36 -9.97 3.53
CA THR A 27 -6.84 -9.18 2.42
C THR A 27 -6.81 -10.05 1.16
N HIS A 28 -7.48 -9.58 0.12
CA HIS A 28 -7.52 -10.18 -1.20
C HIS A 28 -6.99 -9.19 -2.24
N LEU A 29 -5.96 -9.60 -2.95
CA LEU A 29 -5.38 -8.81 -4.02
C LEU A 29 -6.06 -9.13 -5.35
N THR A 30 -6.35 -8.10 -6.12
CA THR A 30 -6.64 -8.21 -7.55
C THR A 30 -5.50 -7.57 -8.35
N THR A 31 -5.57 -7.60 -9.68
CA THR A 31 -4.54 -6.98 -10.53
C THR A 31 -4.51 -5.46 -10.46
N THR A 32 -5.58 -4.83 -9.96
CA THR A 32 -5.74 -3.37 -9.92
C THR A 32 -6.25 -2.82 -8.60
N ASP A 33 -6.62 -3.67 -7.65
CA ASP A 33 -7.24 -3.26 -6.39
C ASP A 33 -6.84 -4.19 -5.25
N VAL A 34 -7.03 -3.71 -4.03
CA VAL A 34 -6.94 -4.49 -2.81
C VAL A 34 -8.29 -4.45 -2.12
N VAL A 35 -8.78 -5.62 -1.71
CA VAL A 35 -9.98 -5.75 -0.89
C VAL A 35 -9.55 -6.21 0.50
N VAL A 36 -9.95 -5.49 1.55
CA VAL A 36 -9.66 -5.84 2.94
C VAL A 36 -10.97 -6.03 3.68
N SER A 37 -11.18 -7.19 4.30
CA SER A 37 -12.43 -7.53 5.01
C SER A 37 -13.70 -7.23 4.18
N GLY A 38 -13.64 -7.48 2.87
CA GLY A 38 -14.74 -7.23 1.93
C GLY A 38 -14.86 -5.78 1.41
N VAL A 39 -13.99 -4.87 1.85
CA VAL A 39 -13.98 -3.47 1.42
C VAL A 39 -12.92 -3.25 0.34
N SER A 40 -13.36 -2.87 -0.86
CA SER A 40 -12.47 -2.38 -1.92
C SER A 40 -11.81 -1.06 -1.51
N LEU A 41 -10.49 -0.97 -1.62
CA LEU A 41 -9.75 0.25 -1.33
C LEU A 41 -9.99 1.33 -2.39
N LEU A 42 -10.21 0.96 -3.65
CA LEU A 42 -10.67 1.93 -4.65
C LEU A 42 -12.04 2.52 -4.31
N ARG A 43 -12.98 1.69 -3.87
CA ARG A 43 -14.29 2.19 -3.43
C ARG A 43 -14.18 3.09 -2.20
N LEU A 44 -13.23 2.82 -1.30
CA LEU A 44 -12.94 3.70 -0.17
C LEU A 44 -12.44 5.07 -0.64
N VAL A 45 -11.52 5.12 -1.61
CA VAL A 45 -11.03 6.38 -2.19
C VAL A 45 -12.17 7.19 -2.81
N GLU A 46 -13.05 6.56 -3.59
CA GLU A 46 -14.21 7.24 -4.19
C GLU A 46 -15.14 7.89 -3.15
N LEU A 47 -15.19 7.35 -1.93
CA LEU A 47 -16.09 7.83 -0.86
C LEU A 47 -15.43 8.82 0.09
N CYS A 48 -14.11 8.75 0.27
CA CYS A 48 -13.39 9.47 1.32
C CYS A 48 -12.31 10.43 0.81
N ASP A 49 -12.02 10.39 -0.50
CA ASP A 49 -10.82 10.95 -1.14
C ASP A 49 -9.51 10.43 -0.50
N THR A 50 -8.36 10.79 -1.08
CA THR A 50 -7.06 10.53 -0.46
C THR A 50 -6.59 11.73 0.38
N PRO A 51 -5.78 11.50 1.42
CA PRO A 51 -5.43 10.19 1.96
C PRO A 51 -6.57 9.60 2.81
N CYS A 52 -6.84 8.31 2.65
CA CYS A 52 -7.81 7.58 3.46
C CYS A 52 -7.19 6.34 4.10
N VAL A 53 -7.87 5.81 5.13
CA VAL A 53 -7.39 4.67 5.91
C VAL A 53 -8.51 3.67 6.09
N HIS A 54 -8.21 2.41 5.86
CA HIS A 54 -9.05 1.28 6.26
C HIS A 54 -8.40 0.54 7.43
N ILE A 55 -9.18 0.17 8.45
CA ILE A 55 -8.71 -0.56 9.63
C ILE A 55 -9.50 -1.87 9.72
N ALA A 56 -8.80 -2.97 9.97
CA ALA A 56 -9.38 -4.28 10.25
C ALA A 56 -8.49 -5.03 11.27
N ALA A 57 -8.84 -6.27 11.64
CA ALA A 57 -7.99 -7.05 12.52
C ALA A 57 -6.61 -7.31 11.88
N ALA A 58 -5.56 -7.34 12.69
CA ALA A 58 -4.27 -7.85 12.24
C ALA A 58 -4.34 -9.36 12.01
N VAL A 59 -3.48 -9.89 11.14
CA VAL A 59 -3.27 -11.34 11.03
C VAL A 59 -2.32 -11.80 12.13
N VAL A 60 -2.68 -12.88 12.84
CA VAL A 60 -1.77 -13.55 13.78
C VAL A 60 -0.60 -14.16 12.98
N PRO A 61 0.66 -13.78 13.22
CA PRO A 61 1.76 -14.23 12.37
C PRO A 61 1.89 -15.75 12.26
N GLY A 62 2.14 -16.25 11.05
CA GLY A 62 2.30 -17.69 10.76
C GLY A 62 1.00 -18.50 10.71
N THR A 63 -0.16 -17.90 10.98
CA THR A 63 -1.46 -18.58 10.94
C THR A 63 -2.12 -18.60 9.57
N HIS A 64 -1.43 -18.06 8.54
CA HIS A 64 -1.95 -17.96 7.18
C HIS A 64 -3.28 -17.20 7.09
N GLY A 65 -3.41 -16.10 7.86
CA GLY A 65 -4.53 -15.17 7.73
C GLY A 65 -5.58 -15.25 8.84
N HIS A 66 -5.32 -15.97 9.94
CA HIS A 66 -6.23 -15.95 11.09
C HIS A 66 -6.26 -14.56 11.72
N PRO A 67 -7.43 -13.95 11.93
CA PRO A 67 -7.53 -12.63 12.53
C PRO A 67 -7.15 -12.66 14.00
N SER A 68 -6.57 -11.56 14.47
CA SER A 68 -6.28 -11.33 15.88
C SER A 68 -7.51 -10.75 16.58
N ASP A 69 -7.83 -11.26 17.77
CA ASP A 69 -8.93 -10.73 18.58
C ASP A 69 -8.59 -9.40 19.27
N VAL A 70 -7.31 -9.00 19.27
CA VAL A 70 -6.81 -7.87 20.08
C VAL A 70 -5.95 -6.88 19.29
N GLU A 71 -5.29 -7.32 18.22
CA GLU A 71 -4.42 -6.46 17.42
C GLU A 71 -5.14 -5.97 16.16
N GLN A 72 -4.92 -4.70 15.83
CA GLN A 72 -5.43 -4.09 14.61
C GLN A 72 -4.31 -3.89 13.59
N SER A 73 -4.69 -3.86 12.32
CA SER A 73 -3.85 -3.46 11.20
C SER A 73 -4.63 -2.49 10.33
N SER A 74 -3.92 -1.66 9.58
CA SER A 74 -4.53 -0.67 8.72
C SER A 74 -3.89 -0.63 7.35
N VAL A 75 -4.60 -0.10 6.37
CA VAL A 75 -4.06 0.23 5.06
C VAL A 75 -4.32 1.70 4.81
N VAL A 76 -3.23 2.44 4.58
CA VAL A 76 -3.28 3.81 4.10
C VAL A 76 -3.35 3.77 2.57
N VAL A 77 -4.27 4.54 2.00
CA VAL A 77 -4.31 4.78 0.55
C VAL A 77 -3.98 6.25 0.31
N ALA A 78 -2.94 6.48 -0.48
CA ALA A 78 -2.40 7.80 -0.76
C ALA A 78 -2.18 8.00 -2.27
N THR A 79 -2.28 9.25 -2.72
CA THR A 79 -2.04 9.64 -4.10
C THR A 79 -0.60 10.11 -4.28
N VAL A 80 0.05 9.69 -5.37
CA VAL A 80 1.35 10.23 -5.80
C VAL A 80 1.17 11.67 -6.24
N VAL A 81 1.80 12.61 -5.56
CA VAL A 81 1.74 14.05 -5.89
C VAL A 81 2.95 14.51 -6.69
N GLU A 82 4.11 13.88 -6.49
CA GLU A 82 5.35 14.22 -7.18
C GLU A 82 6.30 13.01 -7.25
N ILE A 83 7.08 12.93 -8.33
CA ILE A 83 8.16 11.95 -8.51
C ILE A 83 9.44 12.69 -8.90
N PRO A 84 10.24 13.16 -7.92
CA PRO A 84 11.51 13.80 -8.19
C PRO A 84 12.52 12.86 -8.88
N HIS A 85 13.56 13.44 -9.48
CA HIS A 85 14.51 12.74 -10.35
C HIS A 85 15.50 11.80 -9.60
N ASP A 86 15.35 11.60 -8.29
CA ASP A 86 16.25 10.84 -7.41
C ASP A 86 15.62 9.56 -6.84
N GLY A 87 14.43 9.17 -7.30
CA GLY A 87 13.72 8.00 -6.78
C GLY A 87 12.94 8.27 -5.49
N LEU A 88 12.85 9.52 -5.04
CA LEU A 88 11.86 9.94 -4.04
C LEU A 88 10.45 9.82 -4.63
N LEU A 89 9.50 9.37 -3.82
CA LEU A 89 8.09 9.33 -4.16
C LEU A 89 7.30 10.13 -3.13
N VAL A 90 6.78 11.27 -3.56
CA VAL A 90 6.01 12.15 -2.69
C VAL A 90 4.54 11.78 -2.77
N LEU A 91 3.94 11.53 -1.61
CA LEU A 91 2.53 11.17 -1.45
C LEU A 91 1.77 12.32 -0.77
N ASP A 92 0.45 12.35 -0.93
CA ASP A 92 -0.45 13.22 -0.17
C ASP A 92 -0.65 12.78 1.30
N ALA A 93 0.11 11.77 1.75
CA ALA A 93 0.16 11.26 3.11
C ALA A 93 1.61 11.26 3.64
N ASP A 94 1.81 11.81 4.84
CA ASP A 94 3.06 11.66 5.59
C ASP A 94 3.04 10.35 6.40
N ILE A 95 3.76 9.35 5.92
CA ILE A 95 3.84 8.03 6.55
C ILE A 95 5.02 7.90 7.54
N THR A 96 5.78 8.96 7.80
CA THR A 96 6.94 8.92 8.72
C THR A 96 6.56 8.62 10.16
N ARG A 97 5.29 8.88 10.52
CA ARG A 97 4.75 8.76 11.89
C ARG A 97 3.99 7.46 12.12
N VAL A 98 3.94 6.57 11.14
CA VAL A 98 3.21 5.30 11.22
C VAL A 98 4.16 4.13 10.99
N GLN A 99 3.82 2.98 11.54
CA GLN A 99 4.59 1.75 11.34
C GLN A 99 4.20 1.11 10.00
N ALA A 100 4.58 1.75 8.91
CA ALA A 100 4.27 1.26 7.57
C ALA A 100 5.13 0.05 7.20
N HIS A 101 4.50 -0.94 6.59
CA HIS A 101 5.15 -2.02 5.86
C HIS A 101 5.40 -1.59 4.41
N ALA A 102 6.23 -0.56 4.22
CA ALA A 102 6.50 0.07 2.92
C ALA A 102 6.96 -0.92 1.83
N SER A 103 7.67 -1.98 2.21
CA SER A 103 8.06 -3.05 1.29
C SER A 103 6.89 -3.83 0.69
N GLU A 104 5.70 -3.75 1.29
CA GLU A 104 4.45 -4.33 0.78
C GLU A 104 3.56 -3.29 0.09
N ALA A 105 4.02 -2.04 -0.10
CA ALA A 105 3.22 -1.02 -0.78
C ALA A 105 2.87 -1.45 -2.21
N ARG A 106 1.67 -1.12 -2.67
CA ARG A 106 1.12 -1.55 -3.97
C ARG A 106 0.47 -0.43 -4.74
N LEU A 107 0.77 -0.37 -6.04
CA LEU A 107 -0.03 0.40 -6.99
C LEU A 107 -1.44 -0.22 -7.09
N ILE A 108 -2.47 0.61 -6.96
CA ILE A 108 -3.87 0.27 -7.24
C ILE A 108 -4.46 1.25 -8.26
N GLY A 109 -5.67 0.97 -8.75
CA GLY A 109 -6.36 1.73 -9.80
C GLY A 109 -5.96 1.33 -11.23
N ARG A 110 -4.81 0.67 -11.40
CA ARG A 110 -4.36 0.11 -12.69
C ARG A 110 -3.34 -1.00 -12.50
N ALA A 111 -3.21 -1.84 -13.52
CA ALA A 111 -2.13 -2.82 -13.61
C ALA A 111 -0.95 -2.22 -14.39
N SER A 112 0.27 -2.45 -13.92
CA SER A 112 1.49 -2.16 -14.67
C SER A 112 2.27 -3.44 -14.99
N THR A 113 2.83 -3.49 -16.19
CA THR A 113 3.73 -4.56 -16.63
C THR A 113 5.18 -4.09 -16.74
N GLN A 114 5.51 -2.90 -16.23
CA GLN A 114 6.90 -2.47 -16.15
C GLN A 114 7.62 -3.21 -15.02
N HIS A 115 8.95 -3.31 -15.16
CA HIS A 115 9.78 -3.84 -14.08
C HIS A 115 9.63 -2.98 -12.82
N SER A 116 9.80 -3.60 -11.65
CA SER A 116 9.71 -2.88 -10.39
C SER A 116 11.07 -2.29 -10.01
N VAL A 117 11.06 -1.08 -9.47
CA VAL A 117 12.23 -0.33 -9.01
C VAL A 117 11.99 0.18 -7.59
N PRO A 118 13.05 0.40 -6.80
CA PRO A 118 12.90 1.00 -5.48
C PRO A 118 12.52 2.48 -5.59
N PHE A 119 11.59 2.90 -4.73
CA PHE A 119 11.25 4.29 -4.46
C PHE A 119 11.39 4.56 -2.96
N SER A 120 11.94 5.71 -2.60
CA SER A 120 12.00 6.19 -1.22
C SER A 120 10.70 6.91 -0.89
N LEU A 121 9.98 6.45 0.14
CA LEU A 121 8.79 7.14 0.69
C LEU A 121 9.18 8.11 1.83
N SER A 122 10.29 7.81 2.50
CA SER A 122 10.96 8.66 3.48
C SER A 122 12.44 8.23 3.61
N ALA A 123 13.19 8.86 4.52
CA ALA A 123 14.58 8.49 4.77
C ALA A 123 14.76 7.02 5.23
N GLU A 124 13.75 6.44 5.89
CA GLU A 124 13.82 5.09 6.47
C GLU A 124 12.90 4.08 5.78
N GLN A 125 12.02 4.54 4.89
CA GLN A 125 10.98 3.70 4.29
C GLN A 125 11.12 3.71 2.77
N SER A 126 11.24 2.51 2.19
CA SER A 126 11.28 2.30 0.74
C SER A 126 10.26 1.26 0.29
N ALA A 127 9.76 1.45 -0.92
CA ALA A 127 8.82 0.58 -1.59
C ALA A 127 9.39 0.11 -2.94
N VAL A 128 9.01 -1.09 -3.37
CA VAL A 128 9.37 -1.61 -4.70
C VAL A 128 8.13 -1.57 -5.58
N LEU A 129 8.05 -0.58 -6.47
CA LEU A 129 6.86 -0.27 -7.27
C LEU A 129 7.20 -0.26 -8.77
N PRO A 130 6.22 -0.36 -9.68
CA PRO A 130 6.49 -0.33 -11.12
C PRO A 130 7.22 0.94 -11.58
N ALA A 131 8.16 0.84 -12.51
CA ALA A 131 8.96 1.97 -12.99
C ALA A 131 8.17 3.06 -13.73
N ASP A 132 6.94 2.77 -14.16
CA ASP A 132 6.04 3.72 -14.82
C ASP A 132 5.04 4.38 -13.87
N LEU A 133 5.36 4.53 -12.58
CA LEU A 133 4.56 5.36 -11.69
C LEU A 133 4.41 6.79 -12.25
N ARG A 134 3.26 7.39 -12.00
CA ARG A 134 2.89 8.74 -12.45
C ARG A 134 2.20 9.50 -11.33
N VAL A 135 2.29 10.82 -11.38
CA VAL A 135 1.46 11.70 -10.55
C VAL A 135 -0.02 11.34 -10.77
N GLY A 136 -0.76 11.22 -9.67
CA GLY A 136 -2.15 10.76 -9.64
C GLY A 136 -2.33 9.26 -9.42
N ASP A 137 -1.27 8.44 -9.46
CA ASP A 137 -1.37 7.03 -9.12
C ASP A 137 -1.70 6.84 -7.63
N LEU A 138 -2.43 5.77 -7.32
CA LEU A 138 -2.84 5.42 -5.96
C LEU A 138 -1.95 4.31 -5.40
N ILE A 139 -1.43 4.52 -4.19
CA ILE A 139 -0.59 3.57 -3.48
C ILE A 139 -1.31 3.11 -2.21
N ALA A 140 -1.51 1.79 -2.09
CA ALA A 140 -1.97 1.14 -0.87
C ALA A 140 -0.75 0.71 -0.03
N ILE A 141 -0.70 1.13 1.24
CA ILE A 141 0.42 0.92 2.15
C ILE A 141 -0.10 0.30 3.46
N PRO A 142 0.13 -1.00 3.70
CA PRO A 142 -0.23 -1.63 4.96
C PRO A 142 0.60 -1.07 6.12
N CYS A 143 -0.01 -0.92 7.28
CA CYS A 143 0.56 -0.34 8.48
C CYS A 143 0.17 -1.19 9.70
N ARG A 144 1.09 -1.35 10.65
CA ARG A 144 0.78 -1.98 11.94
C ARG A 144 -0.10 -1.06 12.79
N GLY A 145 -1.08 -1.64 13.47
CA GLY A 145 -1.98 -0.90 14.35
C GLY A 145 -3.04 -0.10 13.59
N ALA A 146 -3.90 0.57 14.35
CA ALA A 146 -4.84 1.54 13.82
C ALA A 146 -4.14 2.87 13.52
N VAL A 147 -4.09 3.22 12.24
CA VAL A 147 -3.65 4.55 11.79
C VAL A 147 -4.85 5.48 11.69
N CYS A 148 -4.73 6.67 12.28
CA CYS A 148 -5.70 7.74 12.14
C CYS A 148 -5.24 8.72 11.05
N ARG A 149 -6.18 9.23 10.24
CA ARG A 149 -5.88 10.22 9.17
C ARG A 149 -5.12 11.46 9.67
N ARG A 150 -5.31 11.86 10.94
CA ARG A 150 -4.55 12.98 11.54
C ARG A 150 -3.04 12.73 11.59
N GLN A 151 -2.61 11.48 11.76
CA GLN A 151 -1.19 11.10 11.80
C GLN A 151 -0.52 11.25 10.43
N LEU A 152 -1.31 11.20 9.35
CA LEU A 152 -0.85 11.31 7.96
C LEU A 152 -0.69 12.76 7.50
N ARG A 153 -1.04 13.74 8.33
CA ARG A 153 -0.84 15.14 7.97
C ARG A 153 0.65 15.45 8.06
N PRO A 154 1.25 16.08 7.04
CA PRO A 154 2.61 16.56 7.13
C PRO A 154 2.73 17.44 8.38
N GLY A 155 3.73 17.15 9.21
CA GLY A 155 4.05 18.02 10.33
C GLY A 155 4.32 19.41 9.81
N GLY A 156 3.46 20.38 10.15
CA GLY A 156 3.72 21.77 9.82
C GLY A 156 5.11 22.14 10.36
N VAL A 157 6.01 22.50 9.47
CA VAL A 157 7.24 23.19 9.86
C VAL A 157 6.77 24.56 10.36
N SER A 158 6.75 24.73 11.68
CA SER A 158 6.70 26.06 12.31
C SER A 158 8.08 26.68 12.27
#